data_AF-A0A3R9QDZ3-F1
#
_entry.id   AF-A0A3R9QDZ3-F1
#
_cell.length_a   1.000
_cell.length_b   1.000
_cell.length_c   1.000
_cell.angle_alpha   90.00
_cell.angle_beta   90.00
_cell.angle_gamma   90.00
#
_symmetry.space_group_name_H-M   'P 1'
#
loop_
_entity.id
_entity.type
_entity.pdbx_description
1 polymer ?
#
loop_
_entity_poly.entity_id
_entity_poly.type
_entity_poly.pdbx_seq_one_letter_code
_entity_poly.pdbx_strand_id
1 'polypeptide(L)'
;MQRRRAILLLAGAASGSGVPRANSAAEQRQFSIAYVAWVTEVLKRMQTIKPGMTRKTLLKVFTTEGGLSTGLQRTYVSRDCPYFKVDVAFQPVGRPDRDASGGVTLEEREEDIILSVSRPYLEFSIMD
;
A
#
# COMPACT_ATOMS: atom_id res chain seq x y z
N MET A 1 -5.89 84.46 2.80
CA MET A 1 -4.84 84.17 1.79
C MET A 1 -3.84 83.21 2.41
N GLN A 2 -3.49 82.14 1.67
CA GLN A 2 -2.20 81.37 1.66
C GLN A 2 -1.60 80.87 2.99
N ARG A 3 -1.02 79.67 3.13
CA ARG A 3 -0.72 78.55 2.22
C ARG A 3 -0.34 77.34 3.09
N ARG A 4 -0.84 76.17 2.65
CA ARG A 4 -0.47 74.78 2.97
C ARG A 4 0.95 74.57 3.51
N ARG A 5 1.09 73.73 4.56
CA ARG A 5 2.06 72.62 4.59
C ARG A 5 1.50 71.45 5.41
N ALA A 6 1.23 70.34 4.73
CA ALA A 6 0.97 69.05 5.32
C ALA A 6 2.31 68.39 5.70
N ILE A 7 2.38 67.78 6.88
CA ILE A 7 3.47 66.85 7.23
C ILE A 7 2.80 65.54 7.66
N LEU A 8 2.86 64.57 6.76
CA LEU A 8 2.58 63.16 6.98
C LEU A 8 3.80 62.56 7.71
N LEU A 9 3.59 62.01 8.91
CA LEU A 9 4.50 61.03 9.50
C LEU A 9 3.76 59.71 9.62
N LEU A 10 4.11 58.80 8.71
CA LEU A 10 3.65 57.42 8.65
C LEU A 10 4.22 56.65 9.85
N ALA A 11 3.36 56.29 10.81
CA ALA A 11 3.65 55.21 11.74
C ALA A 11 3.45 53.87 10.99
N GLY A 12 4.50 53.41 10.32
CA GLY A 12 4.54 52.06 9.75
C GLY A 12 4.74 51.05 10.86
N ALA A 13 3.65 50.50 11.41
CA ALA A 13 3.73 49.27 12.19
C ALA A 13 4.16 48.15 11.22
N ALA A 14 5.40 47.69 11.36
CA ALA A 14 5.85 46.47 10.72
C ALA A 14 5.11 45.29 11.39
N SER A 15 3.91 44.98 10.89
CA SER A 15 3.23 43.73 11.16
C SER A 15 4.06 42.61 10.52
N GLY A 16 5.07 42.14 11.24
CA GLY A 16 5.71 40.87 10.94
C GLY A 16 4.65 39.78 11.11
N SER A 17 4.06 39.35 10.00
CA SER A 17 3.21 38.17 9.93
C SER A 17 4.07 36.93 10.19
N GLY A 18 4.45 36.72 11.44
CA GLY A 18 4.97 35.45 11.91
C GLY A 18 3.83 34.44 11.81
N VAL A 19 3.79 33.69 10.70
CA VAL A 19 2.92 32.51 10.59
C VAL A 19 3.26 31.60 11.76
N PRO A 20 2.30 31.16 12.58
CA PRO A 20 2.58 30.36 13.76
C PRO A 20 3.15 28.99 13.32
N ARG A 21 4.47 28.86 13.39
CA ARG A 21 5.26 27.68 13.03
C ARG A 21 5.05 26.49 14.00
N ALA A 22 4.21 26.64 15.02
CA ALA A 22 3.91 25.59 16.01
C ALA A 22 2.87 24.57 15.50
N ASN A 23 1.93 24.98 14.65
CA ASN A 23 0.87 24.09 14.15
C ASN A 23 1.41 23.04 13.18
N SER A 24 2.42 23.39 12.36
CA SER A 24 2.95 22.47 11.34
C SER A 24 3.67 21.26 11.92
N ALA A 25 4.40 21.40 13.03
CA ALA A 25 5.12 20.27 13.65
C ALA A 25 4.15 19.29 14.35
N ALA A 26 3.11 19.81 15.00
CA ALA A 26 2.08 18.99 15.64
C ALA A 26 1.22 18.26 14.59
N GLU A 27 0.83 18.95 13.52
CA GLU A 27 0.11 18.36 12.38
C GLU A 27 0.94 17.29 11.66
N GLN A 28 2.22 17.56 11.37
CA GLN A 28 3.13 16.58 10.77
C GLN A 28 3.30 15.34 11.64
N ARG A 29 3.40 15.50 12.96
CA ARG A 29 3.49 14.38 13.90
C ARG A 29 2.18 13.58 13.92
N GLN A 30 1.03 14.25 13.95
CA GLN A 30 -0.27 13.59 13.92
C GLN A 30 -0.48 12.82 12.62
N PHE A 31 -0.11 13.40 11.50
CA PHE A 31 -0.09 12.77 10.18
C PHE A 31 0.78 11.52 10.21
N SER A 32 2.03 11.62 10.67
CA SER A 32 2.95 10.48 10.82
C SER A 32 2.36 9.35 11.68
N ILE A 33 1.71 9.66 12.81
CA ILE A 33 1.02 8.68 13.65
C ILE A 33 -0.10 7.98 12.86
N ALA A 34 -0.89 8.75 12.10
CA ALA A 34 -1.97 8.20 11.28
C ALA A 34 -1.43 7.27 10.16
N TYR A 35 -0.29 7.59 9.53
CA TYR A 35 0.33 6.70 8.54
C TYR A 35 0.81 5.39 9.15
N VAL A 36 1.48 5.44 10.30
CA VAL A 36 1.95 4.23 10.97
C VAL A 36 0.76 3.36 11.39
N ALA A 37 -0.32 3.98 11.88
CA ALA A 37 -1.56 3.27 12.20
C ALA A 37 -2.17 2.61 10.95
N TRP A 38 -2.25 3.34 9.84
CA TRP A 38 -2.75 2.79 8.56
C TRP A 38 -1.89 1.62 8.07
N VAL A 39 -0.57 1.77 8.03
CA VAL A 39 0.36 0.68 7.64
C VAL A 39 0.17 -0.54 8.56
N THR A 40 0.00 -0.31 9.86
CA THR A 40 -0.25 -1.39 10.83
C THR A 40 -1.53 -2.15 10.51
N GLU A 41 -2.62 -1.46 10.17
CA GLU A 41 -3.88 -2.11 9.80
C GLU A 41 -3.78 -2.87 8.47
N VAL A 42 -3.07 -2.35 7.48
CA VAL A 42 -2.79 -3.07 6.23
C VAL A 42 -2.01 -4.37 6.52
N LEU A 43 -0.93 -4.29 7.32
CA LEU A 43 -0.12 -5.45 7.68
C LEU A 43 -0.92 -6.50 8.47
N LYS A 44 -1.79 -6.07 9.41
CA LYS A 44 -2.69 -6.96 10.13
C LYS A 44 -3.66 -7.68 9.19
N ARG A 45 -4.26 -6.95 8.23
CA ARG A 45 -5.14 -7.56 7.20
C ARG A 45 -4.39 -8.59 6.36
N MET A 46 -3.19 -8.27 5.87
CA MET A 46 -2.35 -9.22 5.13
C MET A 46 -2.06 -10.48 5.94
N GLN A 47 -1.77 -10.34 7.23
CA GLN A 47 -1.48 -11.46 8.13
C GLN A 47 -2.69 -12.36 8.43
N THR A 48 -3.92 -11.97 8.07
CA THR A 48 -5.09 -12.85 8.19
C THR A 48 -5.01 -14.06 7.24
N ILE A 49 -4.26 -13.94 6.14
CA ILE A 49 -4.08 -15.01 5.17
C ILE A 49 -2.99 -15.97 5.65
N LYS A 50 -3.32 -17.26 5.69
CA LYS A 50 -2.46 -18.33 6.22
C LYS A 50 -2.45 -19.57 5.31
N PRO A 51 -1.39 -20.41 5.40
CA PRO A 51 -1.43 -21.75 4.82
C PRO A 51 -2.68 -22.53 5.22
N GLY A 52 -3.20 -23.34 4.30
CA GLY A 52 -4.45 -24.09 4.46
C GLY A 52 -5.72 -23.35 4.03
N MET A 53 -5.67 -22.02 3.84
CA MET A 53 -6.78 -21.27 3.25
C MET A 53 -6.85 -21.42 1.73
N THR A 54 -7.98 -21.08 1.13
CA THR A 54 -8.17 -21.13 -0.33
C THR A 54 -7.66 -19.88 -1.03
N ARG A 55 -7.32 -19.98 -2.33
CA ARG A 55 -7.06 -18.83 -3.21
C ARG A 55 -8.21 -17.83 -3.19
N LYS A 56 -9.45 -18.31 -3.16
CA LYS A 56 -10.65 -17.46 -3.00
C LYS A 56 -10.58 -16.56 -1.78
N THR A 57 -10.10 -17.10 -0.65
CA THR A 57 -9.94 -16.32 0.60
C THR A 57 -8.83 -15.29 0.46
N LEU A 58 -7.70 -15.68 -0.13
CA LEU A 58 -6.59 -14.78 -0.43
C LEU A 58 -7.02 -13.59 -1.29
N LEU A 59 -7.80 -13.83 -2.35
CA LEU A 59 -8.25 -12.80 -3.28
C LEU A 59 -9.21 -11.77 -2.67
N LYS A 60 -9.70 -11.97 -1.43
CA LYS A 60 -10.44 -10.93 -0.69
C LYS A 60 -9.53 -9.85 -0.10
N VAL A 61 -8.28 -10.20 0.19
CA VAL A 61 -7.28 -9.30 0.80
C VAL A 61 -6.28 -8.80 -0.24
N PHE A 62 -5.93 -9.68 -1.18
CA PHE A 62 -4.93 -9.44 -2.20
C PHE A 62 -5.54 -9.41 -3.61
N THR A 63 -4.77 -8.87 -4.55
CA THR A 63 -5.00 -8.97 -5.99
C THR A 63 -3.71 -9.36 -6.69
N THR A 64 -3.80 -9.74 -7.96
CA THR A 64 -2.64 -10.16 -8.76
C THR A 64 -1.76 -8.97 -9.12
N GLU A 65 -0.45 -9.17 -9.13
CA GLU A 65 0.51 -8.31 -9.83
C GLU A 65 0.77 -8.87 -11.24
N GLY A 66 1.23 -7.99 -12.15
CA GLY A 66 1.80 -8.40 -13.44
C GLY A 66 3.13 -9.16 -13.27
N GLY A 67 3.80 -9.42 -14.38
CA GLY A 67 5.06 -10.16 -14.41
C GLY A 67 4.91 -11.69 -14.44
N LEU A 68 6.04 -12.38 -14.27
CA LEU A 68 6.12 -13.83 -14.47
C LEU A 68 5.50 -14.59 -13.28
N SER A 69 4.53 -15.45 -13.58
CA SER A 69 3.88 -16.32 -12.59
C SER A 69 3.55 -17.69 -13.20
N THR A 70 3.31 -18.66 -12.32
CA THR A 70 2.70 -19.94 -12.69
C THR A 70 1.35 -20.04 -11.99
N GLY A 71 0.51 -21.01 -12.39
CA GLY A 71 -0.77 -21.25 -11.72
C GLY A 71 -0.60 -21.60 -10.24
N LEU A 72 0.56 -22.13 -9.84
CA LEU A 72 0.83 -22.57 -8.47
C LEU A 72 1.76 -21.66 -7.67
N GLN A 73 2.38 -20.65 -8.29
CA GLN A 73 3.28 -19.74 -7.59
C GLN A 73 3.25 -18.35 -8.22
N ARG A 74 3.00 -17.34 -7.38
CA ARG A 74 2.81 -15.95 -7.80
C ARG A 74 3.08 -14.96 -6.66
N THR A 75 3.52 -13.76 -7.04
CA THR A 75 3.48 -12.56 -6.20
C THR A 75 2.10 -11.89 -6.24
N TYR A 76 1.56 -11.63 -5.06
CA TYR A 76 0.29 -10.95 -4.86
C TYR A 76 0.50 -9.61 -4.17
N VAL A 77 -0.29 -8.61 -4.54
CA VAL A 77 -0.25 -7.27 -3.97
C VAL A 77 -1.48 -7.01 -3.11
N SER A 78 -1.33 -6.24 -2.03
CA SER A 78 -2.45 -5.84 -1.18
C SER A 78 -3.42 -4.98 -1.97
N ARG A 79 -4.73 -5.19 -1.74
CA ARG A 79 -5.77 -4.31 -2.30
C ARG A 79 -5.72 -2.89 -1.73
N ASP A 80 -5.12 -2.69 -0.56
CA ASP A 80 -4.98 -1.38 0.07
C ASP A 80 -3.90 -0.50 -0.58
N CYS A 81 -2.82 -1.14 -1.03
CA CYS A 81 -1.70 -0.46 -1.69
C CYS A 81 -0.83 -1.50 -2.42
N PRO A 82 -0.56 -1.30 -3.72
CA PRO A 82 0.08 -2.31 -4.55
C PRO A 82 1.59 -2.46 -4.28
N TYR A 83 2.14 -1.72 -3.32
CA TYR A 83 3.54 -1.88 -2.89
C TYR A 83 3.70 -2.93 -1.80
N PHE A 84 2.63 -3.28 -1.08
CA PHE A 84 2.67 -4.36 -0.11
C PHE A 84 2.47 -5.68 -0.82
N LYS A 85 3.48 -6.55 -0.75
CA LYS A 85 3.52 -7.81 -1.50
C LYS A 85 3.69 -9.02 -0.61
N VAL A 86 3.27 -10.15 -1.14
CA VAL A 86 3.57 -11.50 -0.63
C VAL A 86 3.77 -12.45 -1.80
N ASP A 87 4.67 -13.41 -1.61
CA ASP A 87 4.82 -14.55 -2.51
C ASP A 87 4.02 -15.71 -1.98
N VAL A 88 3.26 -16.35 -2.85
CA VAL A 88 2.32 -17.41 -2.47
C VAL A 88 2.55 -18.63 -3.34
N ALA A 89 2.61 -19.79 -2.70
CA ALA A 89 2.58 -21.08 -3.37
C ALA A 89 1.27 -21.80 -3.06
N PHE A 90 0.75 -22.55 -4.02
CA PHE A 90 -0.52 -23.26 -3.95
C PHE A 90 -0.38 -24.75 -4.23
N GLN A 91 -1.24 -25.52 -3.58
CA GLN A 91 -1.52 -26.90 -3.89
C GLN A 91 -2.76 -26.95 -4.78
N PRO A 92 -2.68 -27.58 -5.97
CA PRO A 92 -3.84 -27.75 -6.84
C PRO A 92 -4.85 -28.71 -6.20
N VAL A 93 -6.14 -28.35 -6.29
CA VAL A 93 -7.24 -29.22 -5.87
C VAL A 93 -7.92 -29.80 -7.11
N GLY A 94 -8.05 -31.13 -7.14
CA GLY A 94 -8.76 -31.87 -8.20
C GLY A 94 -8.10 -31.83 -9.58
N ARG A 95 -6.79 -31.54 -9.65
CA ARG A 95 -6.00 -31.56 -10.89
C ARG A 95 -4.50 -31.81 -10.61
N PRO A 96 -3.71 -32.28 -11.60
CA PRO A 96 -2.26 -32.38 -11.46
C PRO A 96 -1.58 -31.01 -11.39
N ASP A 97 -0.37 -30.98 -10.84
CA ASP A 97 0.50 -29.80 -10.76
C ASP A 97 1.20 -29.49 -12.10
N ARG A 98 1.29 -30.50 -12.97
CA ARG A 98 1.89 -30.40 -14.29
C ARG A 98 0.92 -30.78 -15.40
N ASP A 99 1.09 -30.16 -16.56
CA ASP A 99 0.38 -30.52 -17.79
C ASP A 99 0.97 -31.80 -18.43
N ALA A 100 0.33 -32.26 -19.51
CA ALA A 100 0.75 -33.46 -20.24
C ALA A 100 2.17 -33.36 -20.87
N SER A 101 2.70 -32.15 -21.04
CA SER A 101 4.05 -31.89 -21.54
C SER A 101 5.08 -31.76 -20.41
N GLY A 102 4.66 -31.87 -19.15
CA GLY A 102 5.49 -31.73 -17.96
C GLY A 102 5.71 -30.29 -17.49
N GLY A 103 5.07 -29.30 -18.13
CA GLY A 103 5.08 -27.91 -17.71
C GLY A 103 4.25 -27.70 -16.43
N VAL A 104 4.65 -26.74 -15.58
CA VAL A 104 3.83 -26.37 -14.40
C VAL A 104 2.52 -25.77 -14.89
N THR A 105 1.40 -26.20 -14.31
CA THR A 105 0.09 -25.71 -14.71
C THR A 105 -0.01 -24.18 -14.59
N LEU A 106 -0.58 -23.54 -15.62
CA LEU A 106 -0.98 -22.13 -15.59
C LEU A 106 -2.42 -21.94 -15.10
N GLU A 107 -3.15 -23.04 -14.90
CA GLU A 107 -4.52 -22.98 -14.44
C GLU A 107 -4.57 -22.63 -12.95
N GLU A 108 -5.16 -21.47 -12.65
CA GLU A 108 -5.48 -21.04 -11.29
C GLU A 108 -6.93 -21.39 -10.95
N ARG A 109 -7.16 -22.04 -9.81
CA ARG A 109 -8.51 -22.30 -9.30
C ARG A 109 -8.73 -21.64 -7.95
N GLU A 110 -9.97 -21.21 -7.71
CA GLU A 110 -10.38 -20.60 -6.45
C GLU A 110 -10.22 -21.53 -5.25
N GLU A 111 -10.36 -22.84 -5.50
CA GLU A 111 -10.29 -23.92 -4.52
C GLU A 111 -8.85 -24.29 -4.13
N ASP A 112 -7.84 -23.78 -4.85
CA ASP A 112 -6.44 -24.06 -4.56
C ASP A 112 -6.08 -23.70 -3.13
N ILE A 113 -5.33 -24.58 -2.48
CA ILE A 113 -4.94 -24.42 -1.08
C ILE A 113 -3.60 -23.73 -0.99
N ILE A 114 -3.50 -22.67 -0.19
CA ILE A 114 -2.25 -21.99 0.09
C ILE A 114 -1.31 -22.96 0.82
N LEU A 115 -0.17 -23.27 0.21
CA LEU A 115 0.91 -24.04 0.83
C LEU A 115 1.79 -23.13 1.68
N SER A 116 2.14 -21.97 1.15
CA SER A 116 2.99 -21.00 1.84
C SER A 116 2.66 -19.58 1.45
N VAL A 117 2.88 -18.66 2.38
CA VAL A 117 2.83 -17.21 2.17
C VAL A 117 4.10 -16.63 2.76
N SER A 118 4.81 -15.79 2.00
CA SER A 118 5.98 -15.09 2.52
C SER A 118 5.60 -14.06 3.59
N ARG A 119 6.58 -13.53 4.32
CA ARG A 119 6.35 -12.34 5.16
C ARG A 119 6.01 -11.15 4.24
N PRO A 120 5.05 -10.28 4.61
CA PRO A 120 4.80 -9.05 3.87
C PRO A 120 6.10 -8.26 3.63
N TYR A 121 6.30 -7.82 2.39
CA TYR A 121 7.42 -6.97 2.01
C TYR A 121 6.96 -5.79 1.15
N LEU A 122 7.85 -4.81 0.98
CA LEU A 122 7.60 -3.63 0.17
C LEU A 122 8.46 -3.66 -1.09
N GLU A 123 7.83 -3.40 -2.22
CA GLU A 123 8.48 -3.27 -3.51
C GLU A 123 7.61 -2.39 -4.42
N PHE A 124 8.21 -1.67 -5.37
CA PHE A 124 7.44 -0.93 -6.36
C PHE A 124 6.59 -1.87 -7.23
N SER A 125 5.45 -1.34 -7.69
CA SER A 125 4.57 -2.08 -8.57
C SER A 125 5.23 -2.34 -9.91
N ILE A 126 5.11 -3.59 -10.37
CA ILE A 126 5.52 -4.00 -11.71
C ILE A 126 4.31 -3.85 -12.63
N MET A 127 4.47 -3.07 -13.70
CA MET A 127 3.51 -3.00 -14.80
C MET A 127 3.97 -3.94 -15.91
N ASP A 128 3.02 -4.60 -16.56
CA ASP A 128 3.24 -5.31 -17.83
C ASP A 128 3.39 -4.34 -19.00
#